data_AF-A0A2M7EMI6-F1
#
_entry.id   AF-A0A2M7EMI6-F1
#
_cell.length_a   1.000
_cell.length_b   1.000
_cell.length_c   1.000
_cell.angle_alpha   90.00
_cell.angle_beta   90.00
_cell.angle_gamma   90.00
#
_symmetry.space_group_name_H-M   'P 1'
#
loop_
_entity.id
_entity.type
_entity.pdbx_description
1 polymer ?
#
loop_
_entity_poly.entity_id
_entity_poly.type
_entity_poly.pdbx_seq_one_letter_code
_entity_poly.pdbx_strand_id
1 'polypeptide(L)'
;TVITNNAAVMDALHGEAGITLIALGGVYSSKFNAYLGKVTEDALAGLRADIAFISTPAVSGLDVFHMDEPVLRTKRAMMDHAATRCLIVNHARFGRTALHRLAGLEEFGHIITDAPPPADSRAALTEAGLPLTIARTRQATT
;
A
#
# COMPACT_ATOMS: atom_id res chain seq x y z
N THR A 1 -1.43 -4.13 17.21
CA THR A 1 -0.12 -3.53 16.89
C THR A 1 -0.16 -2.94 15.51
N VAL A 2 0.43 -1.77 15.29
CA VAL A 2 0.62 -1.16 13.97
C VAL A 2 2.11 -0.98 13.71
N ILE A 3 2.58 -1.43 12.56
CA ILE A 3 3.96 -1.25 12.08
C ILE A 3 3.89 -0.27 10.91
N THR A 4 4.62 0.84 10.99
CA THR A 4 4.61 1.84 9.91
C THR A 4 5.97 2.48 9.73
N ASN A 5 6.31 2.78 8.48
CA ASN A 5 7.42 3.63 8.12
C ASN A 5 6.97 5.05 7.74
N ASN A 6 5.67 5.36 7.79
CA ASN A 6 5.13 6.66 7.39
C ASN A 6 4.93 7.57 8.60
N ALA A 7 5.51 8.77 8.54
CA ALA A 7 5.50 9.70 9.67
C ALA A 7 4.08 10.23 9.98
N ALA A 8 3.23 10.49 8.98
CA ALA A 8 1.85 10.89 9.24
C ALA A 8 1.04 9.79 9.95
N VAL A 9 1.32 8.52 9.69
CA VAL A 9 0.69 7.40 10.42
C VAL A 9 1.22 7.32 11.85
N MET A 10 2.52 7.59 12.06
CA MET A 10 3.07 7.68 13.42
C MET A 10 2.41 8.80 14.21
N ASP A 11 2.31 10.00 13.62
CA ASP A 11 1.70 11.17 14.22
C ASP A 11 0.21 10.94 14.55
N ALA A 12 -0.52 10.26 13.68
CA ALA A 12 -1.93 9.96 13.91
C ALA A 12 -2.17 8.94 15.03
N LEU A 13 -1.21 8.05 15.29
CA LEU A 13 -1.42 6.88 16.17
C LEU A 13 -0.61 6.92 17.47
N HIS A 14 0.34 7.85 17.65
CA HIS A 14 1.22 7.85 18.82
C HIS A 14 0.48 8.02 20.16
N GLY A 15 -0.73 8.59 20.15
CA GLY A 15 -1.57 8.80 21.32
C GLY A 15 -2.76 7.86 21.43
N GLU A 16 -2.95 6.94 20.49
CA GLU A 16 -4.16 6.10 20.42
C GLU A 16 -4.10 4.96 21.45
N ALA A 17 -5.11 4.90 22.32
CA ALA A 17 -5.17 3.90 23.37
C ALA A 17 -5.37 2.49 22.79
N GLY A 18 -4.64 1.50 23.32
CA GLY A 18 -4.75 0.11 22.87
C GLY A 18 -4.00 -0.22 21.58
N ILE A 19 -3.32 0.75 20.96
CA ILE A 19 -2.43 0.50 19.82
C ILE A 19 -0.98 0.48 20.28
N THR A 20 -0.34 -0.70 20.20
CA THR A 20 1.13 -0.76 20.20
C THR A 20 1.64 -0.30 18.83
N LEU A 21 2.32 0.85 18.79
CA LEU A 21 2.90 1.41 17.58
C LEU A 21 4.39 1.05 17.48
N ILE A 22 4.77 0.39 16.38
CA ILE A 22 6.17 0.15 15.99
C ILE A 22 6.51 1.13 14.87
N ALA A 23 7.25 2.18 15.21
CA ALA A 23 7.74 3.17 14.28
C ALA A 23 9.05 2.71 13.64
N LEU A 24 9.04 2.45 12.32
CA LEU A 24 10.22 2.04 11.58
C LEU A 24 11.09 3.26 11.25
N GLY A 25 12.36 3.20 11.64
CA GLY A 25 13.38 4.19 11.29
C GLY A 25 13.98 3.97 9.91
N GLY A 26 14.96 4.81 9.54
CA GLY A 26 15.66 4.78 8.26
C GLY A 26 16.00 6.17 7.76
N VAL A 27 16.27 6.28 6.46
CA VAL A 27 16.47 7.58 5.81
C VAL A 27 15.09 8.19 5.57
N TYR A 28 14.83 9.33 6.20
CA TYR A 28 13.56 10.03 6.02
C TYR A 28 13.48 10.68 4.64
N SER A 29 12.37 10.43 3.93
CA SER A 29 12.04 11.04 2.65
C SER A 29 10.87 12.00 2.80
N SER A 30 11.14 13.30 2.62
CA SER A 30 10.10 14.33 2.62
C SER A 30 9.08 14.17 1.49
N LYS A 31 9.51 13.65 0.33
CA LYS A 31 8.64 13.37 -0.83
C LYS A 31 7.52 12.37 -0.50
N PHE A 32 7.82 11.37 0.33
CA PHE A 32 6.90 10.29 0.68
C PHE A 32 6.40 10.34 2.12
N ASN A 33 6.88 11.31 2.89
CA ASN A 33 6.65 11.42 4.33
C ASN A 33 6.91 10.09 5.06
N ALA A 34 8.03 9.43 4.70
CA ALA A 34 8.30 8.07 5.12
C ALA A 34 9.80 7.78 5.30
N TYR A 35 10.13 6.89 6.21
CA TYR A 35 11.46 6.33 6.41
C TYR A 35 11.68 5.17 5.44
N LEU A 36 12.83 5.16 4.77
CA LEU A 36 13.17 4.22 3.71
C LEU A 36 14.60 3.70 3.85
N GLY A 37 14.92 2.71 3.02
CA GLY A 37 16.27 2.17 2.85
C GLY A 37 16.59 1.04 3.81
N LYS A 38 17.88 0.65 3.84
CA LYS A 38 18.33 -0.60 4.46
C LYS A 38 17.87 -0.79 5.91
N VAL A 39 17.89 0.26 6.74
CA VAL A 39 17.45 0.17 8.14
C VAL A 39 15.95 -0.18 8.23
N THR A 40 15.12 0.43 7.39
CA THR A 40 13.67 0.13 7.33
C THR A 40 13.43 -1.29 6.82
N GLU A 41 14.14 -1.69 5.77
CA GLU A 41 14.01 -3.01 5.14
C GLU A 41 14.46 -4.15 6.08
N ASP A 42 15.59 -3.98 6.76
CA ASP A 42 16.10 -4.97 7.73
C ASP A 42 15.14 -5.12 8.93
N ALA A 43 14.56 -4.01 9.40
CA ALA A 43 13.57 -4.05 10.47
C ALA A 43 12.28 -4.76 10.03
N LEU A 44 11.81 -4.51 8.80
CA LEU A 44 10.66 -5.22 8.22
C LEU A 44 10.93 -6.73 8.12
N ALA A 45 12.15 -7.14 7.77
CA ALA A 45 12.51 -8.54 7.63
C ALA A 45 12.45 -9.34 8.95
N GLY A 46 12.62 -8.66 10.09
CA GLY A 46 12.51 -9.26 11.43
C GLY A 46 11.10 -9.23 12.03
N LEU A 47 10.13 -8.65 11.33
CA LEU A 47 8.76 -8.49 11.82
C LEU A 47 7.78 -9.25 10.93
N ARG A 48 6.59 -9.52 11.46
CA ARG A 48 5.50 -10.12 10.70
C ARG A 48 4.20 -9.38 11.00
N ALA A 49 3.46 -9.04 9.95
CA ALA A 49 2.12 -8.47 10.06
C ALA A 49 1.06 -9.46 9.60
N ASP A 50 -0.13 -9.39 10.20
CA ASP A 50 -1.29 -10.13 9.70
C ASP A 50 -1.76 -9.53 8.37
N ILE A 51 -1.78 -8.20 8.26
CA ILE A 51 -2.25 -7.45 7.09
C ILE A 51 -1.29 -6.32 6.77
N ALA A 52 -0.90 -6.19 5.50
CA ALA A 52 -0.18 -5.03 4.97
C ALA A 52 -1.08 -4.21 4.05
N PHE A 53 -1.20 -2.91 4.33
CA PHE A 53 -1.85 -1.95 3.44
C PHE A 53 -0.80 -1.27 2.56
N ILE A 54 -0.91 -1.47 1.26
CA ILE A 54 0.05 -0.96 0.27
C ILE A 54 -0.67 0.00 -0.66
N SER A 55 -0.13 1.20 -0.81
CA SER A 55 -0.60 2.17 -1.82
C SER A 55 0.26 2.17 -3.08
N THR A 56 -0.29 2.67 -4.19
CA THR A 56 0.43 2.81 -5.46
C THR A 56 0.01 4.07 -6.23
N PRO A 57 0.93 4.72 -6.97
CA PRO A 57 0.60 5.81 -7.88
C PRO A 57 0.05 5.33 -9.24
N ALA A 58 0.18 4.04 -9.58
CA ALA A 58 -0.08 3.54 -10.93
C ALA A 58 -0.47 2.05 -10.95
N VAL A 59 -1.49 1.74 -11.75
CA VAL A 59 -1.91 0.39 -12.13
C VAL A 59 -2.18 0.37 -13.62
N SER A 60 -1.59 -0.59 -14.34
CA SER A 60 -1.81 -0.77 -15.78
C SER A 60 -2.00 -2.24 -16.08
N GLY A 61 -3.11 -2.59 -16.74
CA GLY A 61 -3.53 -3.99 -16.86
C GLY A 61 -3.71 -4.61 -15.48
N LEU A 62 -3.00 -5.71 -15.23
CA LEU A 62 -3.01 -6.43 -13.95
C LEU A 62 -1.74 -6.19 -13.11
N ASP A 63 -0.95 -5.18 -13.46
CA ASP A 63 0.30 -4.88 -12.76
C ASP A 63 0.24 -3.54 -12.00
N VAL A 64 0.92 -3.52 -10.86
CA VAL A 64 1.10 -2.37 -9.97
C VAL A 64 2.49 -1.79 -10.16
N PHE A 65 2.61 -0.47 -10.26
CA PHE A 65 3.88 0.19 -10.56
C PHE A 65 4.23 1.31 -9.59
N HIS A 66 5.52 1.58 -9.40
CA HIS A 66 6.03 2.70 -8.62
C HIS A 66 7.18 3.40 -9.36
N MET A 67 7.33 4.71 -9.19
CA MET A 67 8.39 5.48 -9.88
C MET A 67 9.75 5.39 -9.19
N ASP A 68 9.76 5.23 -7.86
CA ASP A 68 10.97 5.30 -7.04
C ASP A 68 11.34 3.93 -6.44
N GLU A 69 12.54 3.44 -6.75
CA GLU A 69 13.08 2.15 -6.29
C GLU A 69 13.15 2.00 -4.76
N PRO A 70 13.60 2.99 -3.95
CA PRO A 70 13.65 2.83 -2.50
C PRO A 70 12.27 2.59 -1.86
N VAL A 71 11.23 3.23 -2.41
CA VAL A 71 9.85 3.01 -1.98
C VAL A 71 9.35 1.64 -2.40
N LEU A 72 9.68 1.22 -3.63
CA LEU A 72 9.35 -0.11 -4.12
C LEU A 72 9.96 -1.20 -3.22
N ARG A 73 11.24 -1.10 -2.87
CA ARG A 73 11.91 -2.05 -1.98
C ARG A 73 11.25 -2.14 -0.61
N THR A 74 10.92 -0.99 -0.02
CA THR A 74 10.23 -0.94 1.27
C THR A 74 8.84 -1.57 1.19
N LYS A 75 8.04 -1.26 0.16
CA LYS A 75 6.72 -1.86 -0.05
C LYS A 75 6.80 -3.36 -0.29
N ARG A 76 7.80 -3.82 -1.04
CA ARG A 76 8.04 -5.24 -1.29
C ARG A 76 8.37 -5.98 0.01
N ALA A 77 9.26 -5.43 0.84
CA ALA A 77 9.53 -5.98 2.18
C ALA A 77 8.26 -6.03 3.05
N MET A 78 7.39 -5.01 3.02
CA MET A 78 6.10 -5.06 3.72
C MET A 78 5.19 -6.19 3.20
N MET A 79 5.16 -6.42 1.89
CA MET A 79 4.34 -7.48 1.26
C MET A 79 4.85 -8.88 1.61
N ASP A 80 6.16 -9.08 1.55
CA ASP A 80 6.82 -10.37 1.76
C ASP A 80 6.67 -10.85 3.21
N HIS A 81 6.60 -9.91 4.16
CA HIS A 81 6.47 -10.17 5.60
C HIS A 81 5.05 -9.98 6.15
N ALA A 82 4.04 -10.01 5.28
CA ALA A 82 2.63 -9.97 5.67
C ALA A 82 1.85 -11.21 5.21
N ALA A 83 0.93 -11.69 6.06
CA ALA A 83 0.08 -12.83 5.72
C ALA A 83 -0.98 -12.49 4.66
N THR A 84 -1.52 -11.27 4.68
CA THR A 84 -2.46 -10.76 3.68
C THR A 84 -2.04 -9.37 3.22
N ARG A 85 -2.21 -9.08 1.92
CA ARG A 85 -1.88 -7.78 1.32
C ARG A 85 -3.14 -7.13 0.78
N CYS A 86 -3.34 -5.87 1.14
CA CYS A 86 -4.44 -5.03 0.69
C CYS A 86 -3.87 -3.88 -0.14
N LEU A 87 -4.20 -3.84 -1.44
CA LEU A 87 -3.91 -2.71 -2.28
C LEU A 87 -4.94 -1.62 -2.04
N ILE A 88 -4.50 -0.42 -1.67
CA ILE A 88 -5.33 0.78 -1.63
C ILE A 88 -4.88 1.69 -2.75
N VAL A 89 -5.76 1.95 -3.71
CA VAL A 89 -5.42 2.73 -4.89
C VAL A 89 -6.56 3.64 -5.30
N ASN A 90 -6.25 4.90 -5.57
CA ASN A 90 -7.25 5.82 -6.12
C ASN A 90 -7.63 5.35 -7.54
N HIS A 91 -8.92 5.28 -7.83
CA HIS A 91 -9.48 4.77 -9.08
C HIS A 91 -8.89 5.45 -10.33
N ALA A 92 -8.51 6.73 -10.24
CA ALA A 92 -7.92 7.48 -11.33
C ALA A 92 -6.48 7.06 -11.65
N ARG A 93 -5.86 6.18 -10.85
CA ARG A 93 -4.51 5.63 -11.06
C ARG A 93 -4.49 4.38 -11.93
N PHE A 94 -5.65 3.82 -12.26
CA PHE A 94 -5.77 2.76 -13.26
C PHE A 94 -5.53 3.31 -14.68
N GLY A 95 -5.00 2.47 -15.57
CA GLY A 95 -4.55 2.87 -16.90
C GLY A 95 -3.28 3.72 -16.90
N ARG A 96 -2.53 3.75 -15.78
CA ARG A 96 -1.27 4.49 -15.65
C ARG A 96 -0.11 3.55 -15.39
N THR A 97 1.05 3.87 -15.93
CA THR A 97 2.30 3.16 -15.69
C THR A 97 3.26 3.98 -14.84
N ALA A 98 4.27 3.31 -14.30
CA ALA A 98 5.41 3.92 -13.67
C ALA A 98 6.67 3.09 -13.96
N LEU A 99 7.86 3.65 -13.67
CA LEU A 99 9.14 3.10 -14.11
C LEU A 99 9.38 1.65 -13.65
N HIS A 100 9.04 1.34 -12.40
CA HIS A 100 9.31 0.03 -11.83
C HIS A 100 8.01 -0.73 -11.58
N ARG A 101 7.97 -1.99 -12.02
CA ARG A 101 6.91 -2.93 -11.66
C ARG A 101 7.07 -3.33 -10.20
N LEU A 102 6.08 -3.01 -9.37
CA LEU A 102 6.04 -3.41 -7.97
C LEU A 102 5.60 -4.87 -7.85
N ALA A 103 4.39 -5.20 -8.32
CA ALA A 103 3.71 -6.48 -8.08
C ALA A 103 2.59 -6.74 -9.10
N GLY A 104 2.15 -7.99 -9.24
CA GLY A 104 0.88 -8.34 -9.89
C GLY A 104 -0.31 -8.08 -8.95
N LEU A 105 -1.49 -7.79 -9.51
CA LEU A 105 -2.71 -7.58 -8.72
C LEU A 105 -3.18 -8.86 -8.01
N GLU A 106 -2.83 -10.04 -8.54
CA GLU A 106 -3.07 -11.35 -7.93
C GLU A 106 -2.29 -11.59 -6.63
N GLU A 107 -1.24 -10.81 -6.37
CA GLU A 107 -0.50 -10.88 -5.10
C GLU A 107 -1.29 -10.26 -3.93
N PHE A 108 -2.36 -9.51 -4.22
CA PHE A 108 -3.20 -8.84 -3.22
C PHE A 108 -4.50 -9.62 -2.98
N GLY A 109 -4.76 -9.96 -1.72
CA GLY A 109 -6.04 -10.58 -1.33
C GLY A 109 -7.22 -9.61 -1.42
N HIS A 110 -6.95 -8.30 -1.39
CA HIS A 110 -7.96 -7.26 -1.53
C HIS A 110 -7.43 -6.10 -2.37
N ILE A 111 -8.24 -5.64 -3.34
CA ILE A 111 -8.01 -4.41 -4.10
C ILE A 111 -9.12 -3.43 -3.75
N ILE A 112 -8.74 -2.27 -3.19
CA ILE A 112 -9.65 -1.27 -2.66
C ILE A 112 -9.47 0.04 -3.41
N THR A 113 -10.57 0.59 -3.92
CA THR A 113 -10.63 1.90 -4.59
C THR A 113 -11.64 2.84 -3.96
N ASP A 114 -11.47 4.14 -4.19
CA ASP A 114 -12.39 5.20 -3.74
C ASP A 114 -13.62 5.36 -4.66
N ALA A 115 -13.51 4.95 -5.93
CA ALA A 115 -14.61 4.93 -6.90
C ALA A 115 -14.41 3.79 -7.92
N PRO A 116 -15.36 3.53 -8.84
CA PRO A 116 -15.15 2.57 -9.91
C PRO A 116 -13.95 2.98 -10.80
N PRO A 117 -12.95 2.11 -11.04
CA PRO A 117 -11.91 2.38 -12.02
C PRO A 117 -12.48 2.31 -13.46
N PRO A 118 -11.72 2.71 -14.50
CA PRO A 118 -12.14 2.62 -15.91
C PRO A 118 -12.71 1.24 -16.30
N ALA A 119 -13.62 1.22 -17.27
CA ALA A 119 -14.43 0.03 -17.59
C ALA A 119 -13.59 -1.16 -18.05
N ASP A 120 -12.54 -0.90 -18.84
CA ASP A 120 -11.52 -1.85 -19.27
C ASP A 120 -10.78 -2.47 -18.07
N SER A 121 -10.38 -1.65 -17.10
CA SER A 121 -9.72 -2.11 -15.87
C SER A 121 -10.64 -2.99 -15.03
N ARG A 122 -11.93 -2.65 -14.93
CA ARG A 122 -12.92 -3.48 -14.23
C ARG A 122 -13.16 -4.80 -14.94
N ALA A 123 -13.20 -4.79 -16.28
CA ALA A 123 -13.35 -6.00 -17.09
C ALA A 123 -12.16 -6.94 -16.87
N ALA A 124 -10.93 -6.41 -16.93
CA ALA A 124 -9.71 -7.19 -16.69
C ALA A 124 -9.67 -7.81 -15.28
N LEU A 125 -10.04 -7.05 -14.24
CA LEU A 125 -10.16 -7.57 -12.88
C LEU A 125 -11.17 -8.70 -12.77
N THR A 126 -12.33 -8.54 -13.43
CA THR A 126 -13.41 -9.54 -13.41
C THR A 126 -12.99 -10.82 -14.12
N GLU A 127 -12.38 -10.69 -15.30
CA GLU A 127 -11.88 -11.82 -16.10
C GLU A 127 -10.79 -12.60 -15.34
N ALA A 128 -9.92 -11.89 -14.62
CA ALA A 128 -8.89 -12.49 -13.77
C ALA A 128 -9.42 -13.05 -12.43
N GLY A 129 -10.70 -12.89 -12.11
CA GLY A 129 -11.29 -13.32 -10.85
C GLY A 129 -10.77 -12.56 -9.63
N LEU A 130 -10.27 -11.34 -9.81
CA LEU A 130 -9.66 -10.54 -8.74
C LEU A 130 -10.72 -9.69 -8.01
N PRO A 131 -10.73 -9.69 -6.66
CA PRO A 131 -11.73 -8.98 -5.88
C PRO A 131 -11.49 -7.47 -5.89
N LEU A 132 -12.51 -6.70 -6.27
CA LEU A 132 -12.51 -5.24 -6.20
C LEU A 132 -13.55 -4.74 -5.18
N THR A 133 -13.09 -3.97 -4.19
CA THR A 133 -13.93 -3.29 -3.21
C THR A 133 -13.92 -1.78 -3.46
N ILE A 134 -15.10 -1.18 -3.60
CA ILE A 134 -15.24 0.28 -3.70
C ILE A 134 -15.60 0.81 -2.31
N ALA A 135 -14.62 1.44 -1.65
CA ALA A 135 -14.80 2.04 -0.33
C ALA A 135 -15.55 3.37 -0.45
N ARG A 136 -16.63 3.52 0.33
CA ARG A 136 -17.35 4.80 0.44
C ARG A 136 -16.76 5.58 1.60
N THR A 137 -16.49 6.87 1.39
CA THR A 137 -16.15 7.77 2.49
C THR A 137 -17.39 7.92 3.38
N ARG A 138 -17.28 7.57 4.67
CA ARG A 138 -18.28 7.98 5.65
C ARG A 138 -18.16 9.49 5.80
N GLN A 139 -19.22 10.24 5.53
CA GLN A 139 -19.26 11.64 5.95
C GLN A 139 -19.08 11.66 7.48
N ALA A 140 -18.13 12.46 7.96
CA ALA A 140 -17.97 12.67 9.39
C ALA A 140 -19.28 13.27 9.91
N THR A 141 -19.99 12.54 10.77
CA THR A 141 -21.09 13.11 11.54
C THR A 141 -20.49 14.23 12.38
N THR A 142 -20.86 15.47 12.08
CA THR A 142 -20.45 16.66 12.84
C THR A 142 -21.07 16.64 14.23
#